data_AF-A0A150NWJ5-F1
#
_entry.id   AF-A0A150NWJ5-F1
#
_cell.length_a   1.000
_cell.length_b   1.000
_cell.length_c   1.000
_cell.angle_alpha   90.00
_cell.angle_beta   90.00
_cell.angle_gamma   90.00
#
_symmetry.space_group_name_H-M   'P 1'
#
loop_
_entity.id
_entity.type
_entity.pdbx_description
1 polymer ?
#
loop_
_entity_poly.entity_id
_entity_poly.type
_entity_poly.pdbx_seq_one_letter_code
_entity_poly.pdbx_strand_id
1 'polypeptide(L)'
;MIGYIENFLKSIQFENSGSVQRQLTVPQIDKLYILVPKNEVLKKYHSMTINYYFEVENNEQQNQELIQLRDWLLPMLMNGQVKVE
;
A
#
# COMPACT_ATOMS: atom_id res chain seq x y z
N MET A 1 13.08 7.33 -5.58
CA MET A 1 13.97 6.55 -4.70
C MET A 1 13.18 5.69 -3.73
N ILE A 2 12.28 6.27 -2.92
CA ILE A 2 11.43 5.52 -1.96
C ILE A 2 10.67 4.37 -2.63
N GLY A 3 9.89 4.65 -3.68
CA GLY A 3 9.15 3.59 -4.40
C GLY A 3 10.03 2.48 -5.02
N TYR A 4 11.28 2.78 -5.38
CA TYR A 4 12.23 1.76 -5.86
C TYR A 4 12.66 0.83 -4.72
N ILE A 5 12.94 1.38 -3.54
CA ILE A 5 13.28 0.61 -2.33
C ILE A 5 12.08 -0.23 -1.89
N GLU A 6 10.89 0.35 -1.84
CA GLU A 6 9.65 -0.38 -1.50
C GLU A 6 9.42 -1.57 -2.43
N ASN A 7 9.55 -1.35 -3.75
CA ASN A 7 9.38 -2.43 -4.72
C ASN A 7 10.46 -3.51 -4.58
N PHE A 8 11.71 -3.11 -4.30
CA PHE A 8 12.80 -4.05 -4.01
C PHE A 8 12.49 -4.88 -2.76
N LEU A 9 12.06 -4.25 -1.66
CA LEU A 9 11.69 -4.94 -0.42
C LEU A 9 10.52 -5.91 -0.63
N LYS A 10 9.50 -5.53 -1.43
CA LYS A 10 8.39 -6.42 -1.80
C LYS A 10 8.84 -7.62 -2.63
N SER A 11 9.90 -7.47 -3.43
CA SER A 11 10.44 -8.57 -4.26
C SER A 11 11.27 -9.58 -3.48
N ILE A 12 11.75 -9.22 -2.29
CA ILE A 12 12.48 -10.11 -1.41
C ILE A 12 11.49 -11.07 -0.74
N GLN A 13 11.65 -12.37 -1.00
CA GLN A 13 11.00 -13.42 -0.23
C GLN A 13 11.77 -13.60 1.08
N PHE A 14 11.27 -13.04 2.18
CA PHE A 14 11.83 -13.34 3.49
C PHE A 14 11.57 -14.82 3.83
N GLU A 15 12.59 -15.51 4.34
CA GLU A 15 12.43 -16.90 4.77
C GLU A 15 11.31 -16.99 5.80
N ASN A 16 10.36 -17.90 5.55
CA ASN A 16 9.24 -18.15 6.44
C ASN A 16 9.79 -18.76 7.74
N SER A 17 10.08 -17.95 8.75
CA SER A 17 9.89 -18.39 10.13
C SER A 17 8.43 -18.88 10.20
N GLY A 18 8.19 -20.12 10.64
CA GLY A 18 6.91 -20.84 10.52
C GLY A 18 5.69 -20.21 11.22
N SER A 19 5.70 -18.91 11.49
CA SER A 19 4.63 -18.08 12.00
C SER A 19 3.86 -17.40 10.86
N VAL A 20 2.54 -17.33 11.02
CA VAL A 20 1.56 -16.70 10.09
C VAL A 20 1.90 -15.23 9.75
N GLN A 21 2.73 -14.57 10.56
CA GLN A 21 3.15 -13.19 10.36
C GLN A 21 4.60 -13.13 9.83
N ARG A 22 4.77 -12.62 8.60
CA ARG A 22 6.09 -12.31 8.05
C ARG A 22 6.68 -11.13 8.82
N GLN A 23 7.65 -11.39 9.70
CA GLN A 23 8.35 -10.35 10.43
C GLN A 23 9.73 -10.10 9.82
N LEU A 24 9.96 -8.85 9.46
CA LEU A 24 11.26 -8.31 9.07
C LEU A 24 12.05 -8.00 10.35
N THR A 25 13.07 -8.79 10.65
CA THR A 25 13.95 -8.52 11.81
C THR A 25 15.07 -7.55 11.42
N VAL A 26 15.49 -6.69 12.35
CA VAL A 26 16.61 -5.74 12.14
C VAL A 26 17.87 -6.43 11.57
N PRO A 27 18.30 -7.61 12.08
CA PRO A 27 19.47 -8.30 11.53
C PRO A 27 19.29 -8.84 10.11
N GLN A 28 18.05 -9.05 9.66
CA GLN A 28 17.78 -9.44 8.27
C GLN A 28 17.94 -8.23 7.35
N ILE A 29 17.48 -7.04 7.76
CA ILE A 29 17.63 -5.80 6.99
C ILE A 29 19.10 -5.41 6.85
N ASP A 30 19.88 -5.52 7.92
CA ASP A 30 21.32 -5.18 7.92
C ASP A 30 22.15 -6.01 6.93
N LYS A 31 21.65 -7.19 6.54
CA LYS A 31 22.31 -8.09 5.58
C LYS A 31 21.84 -7.89 4.13
N LEU A 32 20.85 -7.03 3.89
CA LEU A 32 20.32 -6.79 2.56
C LEU A 32 21.24 -5.84 1.78
N TYR A 33 21.66 -6.28 0.60
CA TYR A 33 22.34 -5.44 -0.37
C TYR A 33 21.36 -5.04 -1.46
N ILE A 34 21.20 -3.73 -1.68
CA ILE A 34 20.41 -3.18 -2.76
C ILE A 34 21.32 -2.53 -3.80
N LEU A 35 21.09 -2.84 -5.07
CA LEU A 35 21.73 -2.12 -6.17
C LEU A 35 21.15 -0.71 -6.23
N VAL A 36 22.01 0.31 -6.27
CA VAL A 36 21.58 1.70 -6.43
C VAL A 36 21.90 2.16 -7.84
N PRO A 37 20.90 2.24 -8.75
CA PRO A 37 21.10 2.72 -10.11
C PRO A 37 21.50 4.20 -10.14
N LYS A 38 22.02 4.65 -11.28
CA LYS A 38 22.28 6.07 -11.54
C LYS A 38 21.00 6.90 -11.37
N ASN A 39 21.16 8.14 -10.94
CA ASN A 39 20.05 9.08 -10.69
C ASN A 39 19.10 9.23 -11.88
N GLU A 40 19.60 9.19 -13.12
CA GLU A 40 18.79 9.27 -14.34
C GLU A 40 17.77 8.12 -14.43
N VAL A 41 18.21 6.90 -14.11
CA VAL A 41 17.36 5.71 -14.11
C VAL A 41 16.33 5.81 -12.99
N LEU A 42 16.72 6.27 -11.81
CA LEU A 42 15.81 6.48 -10.68
C LEU A 42 14.74 7.53 -11.00
N LYS A 43 15.10 8.61 -11.69
CA LYS A 43 14.15 9.65 -12.15
C LYS A 43 13.18 9.09 -13.18
N LYS A 44 13.67 8.34 -14.18
CA LYS A 44 12.81 7.70 -15.19
C LYS A 44 11.83 6.73 -14.54
N TYR A 45 12.31 5.86 -13.65
CA TYR A 45 11.46 4.96 -12.88
C TYR A 45 10.38 5.73 -12.13
N HIS A 46 10.77 6.75 -11.36
CA HIS A 46 9.82 7.56 -10.59
C HIS A 46 8.77 8.22 -11.49
N SER A 47 9.16 8.81 -12.62
CA SER A 47 8.21 9.42 -13.56
C SER A 47 7.20 8.43 -14.15
N MET A 48 7.59 7.16 -14.29
CA MET A 48 6.70 6.11 -14.79
C MET A 48 5.77 5.56 -13.72
N THR A 49 6.21 5.52 -12.46
CA THR A 49 5.46 4.85 -11.39
C THR A 49 4.61 5.80 -10.55
N ILE A 50 4.98 7.08 -10.46
CA ILE A 50 4.37 8.04 -9.54
C ILE A 50 2.85 8.17 -9.69
N ASN A 51 2.34 8.19 -10.92
CA ASN A 51 0.90 8.29 -11.16
C ASN A 51 0.15 7.08 -10.58
N TYR A 52 0.69 5.88 -10.70
CA TYR A 52 0.06 4.68 -10.14
C TYR A 52 0.01 4.71 -8.61
N TYR A 53 1.06 5.25 -7.96
CA TYR A 53 1.03 5.43 -6.52
C TYR A 53 -0.06 6.41 -6.08
N PHE A 54 -0.22 7.52 -6.79
CA PHE A 54 -1.31 8.47 -6.51
C PHE A 54 -2.69 7.87 -6.73
N GLU A 55 -2.87 7.08 -7.80
CA GLU A 55 -4.15 6.39 -8.04
C GLU A 55 -4.46 5.40 -6.92
N VAL A 56 -3.47 4.66 -6.42
CA VAL A 56 -3.66 3.74 -5.28
C VAL A 56 -4.06 4.51 -4.02
N GLU A 57 -3.35 5.58 -3.68
CA GLU A 57 -3.64 6.42 -2.51
C GLU A 57 -5.05 7.03 -2.60
N ASN A 58 -5.42 7.56 -3.76
CA ASN A 58 -6.74 8.13 -4.00
C ASN A 58 -7.85 7.07 -3.85
N ASN A 59 -7.65 5.87 -4.40
CA ASN A 59 -8.60 4.76 -4.25
C ASN A 59 -8.71 4.31 -2.78
N GLU A 60 -7.61 4.27 -2.04
CA GLU A 60 -7.64 3.97 -0.61
C GLU A 60 -8.45 5.01 0.16
N GLN A 61 -8.25 6.30 -0.12
CA GLN A 61 -9.03 7.37 0.49
C GLN A 61 -10.52 7.24 0.17
N GLN A 62 -10.88 7.07 -1.10
CA GLN A 62 -12.28 6.90 -1.52
C GLN A 62 -12.92 5.67 -0.87
N ASN A 63 -12.17 4.57 -0.73
CA ASN A 63 -12.66 3.39 -0.02
C ASN A 63 -12.94 3.70 1.47
N GLN A 64 -12.09 4.47 2.14
CA GLN A 64 -12.36 4.89 3.52
C GLN A 64 -13.61 5.76 3.62
N GLU A 65 -13.80 6.70 2.70
CA GLU A 65 -14.99 7.56 2.64
C GLU A 65 -16.26 6.73 2.39
N LEU A 66 -16.22 5.76 1.48
CA LEU A 66 -17.33 4.84 1.20
C LEU A 66 -17.66 3.95 2.40
N ILE A 67 -16.65 3.46 3.12
CA ILE A 67 -16.82 2.69 4.36
C ILE A 67 -17.53 3.54 5.42
N GLN A 68 -17.07 4.78 5.62
CA GLN A 68 -17.70 5.69 6.58
C GLN A 68 -19.14 6.02 6.19
N LEU A 69 -19.39 6.29 4.91
CA LEU A 69 -20.72 6.56 4.40
C LEU A 69 -21.65 5.35 4.57
N ARG A 70 -21.17 4.14 4.27
CA ARG A 70 -21.92 2.90 4.51
C ARG A 70 -22.29 2.76 5.98
N ASP A 71 -21.32 2.93 6.88
CA ASP A 71 -21.52 2.76 8.32
C ASP A 71 -22.46 3.83 8.90
N TRP A 72 -22.48 5.02 8.30
CA TRP A 72 -23.43 6.08 8.62
C TRP A 72 -24.84 5.82 8.08
N LEU A 73 -24.96 5.34 6.83
CA LEU A 73 -26.26 5.07 6.19
C LEU A 73 -26.96 3.83 6.76
N LEU A 74 -26.21 2.79 7.11
CA LEU A 74 -26.76 1.53 7.59
C LEU A 74 -27.75 1.69 8.77
N PRO A 75 -27.46 2.42 9.84
CA PRO A 75 -28.44 2.65 10.91
C PRO A 75 -29.65 3.46 10.46
N MET A 76 -29.49 4.41 9.53
CA MET A 76 -30.60 5.20 8.99
C MET A 76 -31.55 4.34 8.13
N LEU A 77 -30.99 3.39 7.38
CA LEU A 77 -31.74 2.38 6.64
C LEU A 77 -32.48 1.43 7.60
N MET A 78 -31.78 0.90 8.61
CA MET A 78 -32.37 -0.03 9.59
C MET A 78 -33.51 0.61 10.39
N ASN A 79 -33.39 1.89 10.72
CA ASN A 79 -34.42 2.63 11.46
C ASN A 79 -35.49 3.26 10.55
N GLY A 80 -35.46 2.97 9.24
CA GLY A 80 -36.46 3.43 8.26
C GLY A 80 -36.44 4.93 7.96
N GLN A 81 -35.38 5.64 8.35
CA GLN A 81 -35.21 7.08 8.10
C GLN A 81 -34.81 7.38 6.66
N VAL A 82 -34.17 6.42 5.99
CA VAL A 82 -33.80 6.46 4.58
C VAL A 82 -34.36 5.21 3.90
N LYS A 83 -34.77 5.32 2.64
CA LYS A 83 -35.24 4.19 1.81
C LYS A 83 -34.39 4.11 0.55
N VAL A 84 -34.09 2.88 0.13
CA VAL A 84 -33.52 2.61 -1.20
C VAL A 84 -34.71 2.40 -2.13
N GLU A 85 -34.80 3.18 -3.19
CA GLU A 85 -35.77 2.98 -4.28
C GLU A 85 -35.32 1.86 -5.22
#